data_AF-A0A1G4AJX7-F1
#
_entry.id   AF-A0A1G4AJX7-F1
#
_cell.length_a   1.000
_cell.length_b   1.000
_cell.length_c   1.000
_cell.angle_alpha   90.00
_cell.angle_beta   90.00
_cell.angle_gamma   90.00
#
_symmetry.space_group_name_H-M   'P 1'
#
loop_
_entity.id
_entity.type
_entity.pdbx_description
1 polymer ?
#
loop_
_entity_poly.entity_id
_entity_poly.type
_entity_poly.pdbx_seq_one_letter_code
_entity_poly.pdbx_strand_id
1 'polypeptide(L)'
;MKLGVLSESPADEAALRVLAEAVLRESFGLVHPPLRARGWPNVAQVLPAVLRHLHFNTEADGLIVVVDSDDSVVHTPEHDAPDYFHPQCRLCQLRAVFRKVQKRFPVVRGRQRVLRAAGIAVPAIEAWYLGGQDPQVTELAWMEGQARGWTPYSRRDLKYRVYGTDRPGLAFEIQRALESVRRHRGDLRRLEADFPNGFGAMARDLRGWPSTRALPRHPEGASDAAPRPS
;
A
#
# COMPACT_ATOMS: atom_id res chain seq x y z
N MET A 1 -14.52 -2.88 -7.47
CA MET A 1 -13.48 -1.85 -7.70
C MET A 1 -12.35 -2.46 -8.52
N LYS A 2 -11.66 -1.69 -9.35
CA LYS A 2 -10.44 -2.06 -10.09
C LYS A 2 -9.25 -1.32 -9.48
N LEU A 3 -8.26 -2.03 -8.92
CA LEU A 3 -7.17 -1.41 -8.16
C LEU A 3 -5.80 -1.81 -8.68
N GLY A 4 -4.89 -0.85 -8.71
CA GLY A 4 -3.46 -1.12 -8.78
C GLY A 4 -2.87 -1.35 -7.38
N VAL A 5 -1.86 -2.20 -7.31
CA VAL A 5 -1.04 -2.40 -6.11
C VAL A 5 0.43 -2.22 -6.51
N LEU A 6 1.18 -1.45 -5.73
CA LEU A 6 2.59 -1.22 -5.92
C LEU A 6 3.32 -1.41 -4.59
N SER A 7 4.28 -2.32 -4.57
CA SER A 7 5.16 -2.55 -3.42
C SER A 7 6.58 -2.89 -3.87
N GLU A 8 7.46 -3.23 -2.93
CA GLU A 8 8.87 -3.49 -3.19
C GLU A 8 9.12 -4.91 -3.74
N SER A 9 8.20 -5.85 -3.50
CA SER A 9 8.27 -7.22 -4.01
C SER A 9 6.91 -7.77 -4.45
N PRO A 10 6.89 -8.81 -5.32
CA PRO A 10 5.63 -9.48 -5.69
C PRO A 10 4.95 -10.22 -4.52
N ALA A 11 5.70 -10.68 -3.52
CA ALA A 11 5.13 -11.32 -2.33
C ALA A 11 4.30 -10.31 -1.53
N ASP A 12 4.81 -9.09 -1.40
CA ASP A 12 4.14 -8.00 -0.71
C ASP A 12 2.89 -7.56 -1.45
N GLU A 13 2.95 -7.42 -2.78
CA GLU A 13 1.77 -7.13 -3.59
C GLU A 13 0.66 -8.19 -3.38
N ALA A 14 1.02 -9.47 -3.27
CA ALA A 14 0.06 -10.55 -3.02
C ALA A 14 -0.56 -10.47 -1.62
N ALA A 15 0.24 -10.18 -0.59
CA ALA A 15 -0.23 -10.02 0.78
C ALA A 15 -1.11 -8.77 0.95
N LEU A 16 -0.70 -7.65 0.36
CA LEU A 16 -1.42 -6.39 0.35
C LEU A 16 -2.79 -6.52 -0.30
N ARG A 17 -2.92 -7.33 -1.35
CA ARG A 17 -4.22 -7.63 -1.94
C ARG A 17 -5.18 -8.21 -0.90
N VAL A 18 -4.75 -9.23 -0.15
CA VAL A 18 -5.58 -9.88 0.88
C VAL A 18 -5.95 -8.90 2.00
N LEU A 19 -4.97 -8.11 2.46
CA LEU A 19 -5.20 -7.11 3.49
C LEU A 19 -6.16 -6.01 3.02
N ALA A 20 -6.01 -5.52 1.79
CA ALA A 20 -6.89 -4.50 1.23
C ALA A 20 -8.32 -5.01 1.02
N GLU A 21 -8.50 -6.25 0.54
CA GLU A 21 -9.83 -6.87 0.47
C GLU A 21 -10.47 -6.98 1.86
N ALA A 22 -9.68 -7.30 2.90
CA ALA A 22 -10.18 -7.33 4.28
C ALA A 22 -10.57 -5.93 4.80
N VAL A 23 -9.82 -4.88 4.47
CA VAL A 23 -10.17 -3.50 4.85
C VAL A 23 -11.43 -3.03 4.14
N LEU A 24 -11.52 -3.26 2.82
CA LEU A 24 -12.63 -2.86 1.97
C LEU A 24 -13.89 -3.71 2.22
N ARG A 25 -13.73 -4.91 2.80
CA ARG A 25 -14.79 -5.92 2.99
C ARG A 25 -15.43 -6.38 1.67
N GLU A 26 -14.70 -6.24 0.57
CA GLU A 26 -15.10 -6.71 -0.77
C GLU A 26 -13.86 -7.08 -1.59
N SER A 27 -14.04 -8.00 -2.54
CA SER A 27 -13.00 -8.31 -3.53
C SER A 27 -12.87 -7.19 -4.57
N PHE A 28 -11.67 -7.01 -5.12
CA PHE A 28 -11.45 -6.08 -6.22
C PHE A 28 -10.72 -6.74 -7.40
N GLY A 29 -10.93 -6.19 -8.59
CA GLY A 29 -10.19 -6.57 -9.80
C GLY A 29 -8.80 -5.93 -9.78
N LEU A 30 -7.76 -6.70 -10.07
CA LEU A 30 -6.39 -6.18 -10.09
C LEU A 30 -6.07 -5.56 -11.45
N VAL A 31 -5.54 -4.35 -11.45
CA VAL A 31 -4.96 -3.68 -12.62
C VAL A 31 -3.46 -3.64 -12.43
N HIS A 32 -2.72 -4.32 -13.29
CA HIS A 32 -1.26 -4.39 -13.18
C HIS A 32 -0.62 -3.08 -13.66
N PRO A 33 0.16 -2.38 -12.82
CA PRO A 33 0.98 -1.27 -13.28
C PRO A 33 2.01 -1.73 -14.33
N PRO A 34 2.34 -0.88 -15.31
CA PRO A 34 3.29 -1.22 -16.37
C PRO A 34 4.74 -1.28 -15.89
N LEU A 35 5.01 -0.71 -14.71
CA LEU A 35 6.35 -0.63 -14.11
C LEU A 35 6.33 -1.37 -12.79
N ARG A 36 7.37 -2.18 -12.57
CA ARG A 36 7.67 -2.80 -11.29
C ARG A 36 8.71 -1.97 -10.55
N ALA A 37 8.58 -1.90 -9.23
CA ALA A 37 9.60 -1.33 -8.37
C ALA A 37 10.34 -2.46 -7.63
N ARG A 38 11.60 -2.21 -7.29
CA ARG A 38 12.39 -3.03 -6.36
C ARG A 38 13.08 -2.08 -5.40
N GLY A 39 12.69 -2.07 -4.13
CA GLY A 39 13.21 -1.09 -3.18
C GLY A 39 12.50 0.27 -3.22
N TRP A 40 12.47 0.94 -2.08
CA TRP A 40 11.90 2.28 -1.91
C TRP A 40 12.29 3.34 -2.97
N PRO A 41 13.59 3.56 -3.31
CA PRO A 41 13.96 4.60 -4.27
C PRO A 41 13.28 4.40 -5.63
N ASN A 42 13.16 3.15 -6.05
CA ASN A 42 12.50 2.80 -7.29
C ASN A 42 10.98 3.05 -7.20
N VAL A 43 10.33 2.72 -6.07
CA VAL A 43 8.90 3.00 -5.87
C VAL A 43 8.62 4.51 -6.04
N ALA A 44 9.38 5.36 -5.34
CA ALA A 44 9.18 6.81 -5.39
C ALA A 44 9.40 7.38 -6.80
N GLN A 45 10.39 6.84 -7.54
CA GLN A 45 10.70 7.25 -8.92
C GLN A 45 9.64 6.82 -9.93
N VAL A 46 9.11 5.60 -9.83
CA VAL A 46 8.12 5.08 -10.80
C VAL A 46 6.70 5.53 -10.51
N LEU A 47 6.38 5.88 -9.26
CA LEU A 47 5.02 6.23 -8.83
C LEU A 47 4.36 7.32 -9.70
N PRO A 48 5.02 8.43 -10.12
CA PRO A 48 4.43 9.39 -11.04
C PRO A 48 4.03 8.82 -12.40
N ALA A 49 4.81 7.87 -12.94
CA ALA A 49 4.52 7.22 -14.21
C ALA A 49 3.36 6.21 -14.06
N VAL A 50 3.38 5.41 -12.98
CA VAL A 50 2.29 4.48 -12.64
C VAL A 50 0.97 5.23 -12.47
N LEU A 51 0.95 6.31 -11.69
CA LEU A 51 -0.25 7.13 -11.48
C LEU A 51 -0.81 7.68 -12.80
N ARG A 52 0.06 8.19 -13.68
CA ARG A 52 -0.36 8.69 -15.00
C ARG A 52 -0.92 7.56 -15.85
N HIS A 53 -0.26 6.41 -15.87
CA HIS A 53 -0.74 5.27 -16.64
C HIS A 53 -2.13 4.83 -16.17
N LEU A 54 -2.31 4.62 -14.87
CA LEU A 54 -3.61 4.24 -14.29
C LEU A 54 -4.70 5.28 -14.55
N HIS A 55 -4.34 6.57 -14.49
CA HIS A 55 -5.28 7.67 -14.71
C HIS A 55 -5.70 7.87 -16.17
N PHE A 56 -4.82 7.61 -17.14
CA PHE A 56 -5.12 7.92 -18.55
C PHE A 56 -5.36 6.69 -19.43
N ASN A 57 -4.86 5.52 -19.03
CA ASN A 57 -4.79 4.34 -19.92
C ASN A 57 -5.48 3.11 -19.33
N THR A 58 -6.12 3.24 -18.17
CA THR A 58 -6.80 2.12 -17.53
C THR A 58 -8.11 2.56 -16.87
N GLU A 59 -8.91 1.58 -16.48
CA GLU A 59 -10.12 1.76 -15.69
C GLU A 59 -9.87 1.60 -14.18
N ALA A 60 -8.63 1.79 -13.71
CA ALA A 60 -8.32 1.68 -12.29
C ALA A 60 -9.02 2.79 -11.48
N ASP A 61 -9.79 2.38 -10.48
CA ASP A 61 -10.45 3.25 -9.51
C ASP A 61 -9.46 3.81 -8.49
N GLY A 62 -8.42 3.04 -8.15
CA GLY A 62 -7.46 3.41 -7.10
C GLY A 62 -6.10 2.73 -7.21
N LEU A 63 -5.15 3.24 -6.43
CA LEU A 63 -3.80 2.70 -6.29
C LEU A 63 -3.45 2.58 -4.80
N ILE A 64 -3.01 1.38 -4.42
CA ILE A 64 -2.43 1.08 -3.11
C ILE A 64 -0.91 1.07 -3.24
N VAL A 65 -0.22 1.80 -2.38
CA VAL A 65 1.25 1.82 -2.34
C VAL A 65 1.71 1.55 -0.91
N VAL A 66 2.49 0.49 -0.72
CA VAL A 66 3.13 0.19 0.56
C VAL A 66 4.60 -0.09 0.33
N VAL A 67 5.42 0.49 1.19
CA VAL A 67 6.88 0.36 1.17
C VAL A 67 7.35 0.06 2.59
N ASP A 68 8.56 -0.42 2.71
CA ASP A 68 9.21 -0.60 3.99
C ASP A 68 9.69 0.77 4.51
N SER A 69 9.70 0.98 5.82
CA SER A 69 10.35 2.16 6.39
C SER A 69 11.86 2.03 6.37
N ASP A 70 12.38 0.80 6.36
CA ASP A 70 13.73 0.48 6.80
C ASP A 70 14.00 1.27 8.10
N ASP A 71 15.04 2.12 8.10
CA ASP A 71 15.44 2.96 9.23
C ASP A 71 14.96 4.42 9.09
N SER A 72 13.98 4.68 8.23
CA SER A 72 13.42 6.03 8.06
C SER A 72 12.64 6.49 9.30
N VAL A 73 12.40 7.80 9.41
CA VAL A 73 11.58 8.35 10.49
C VAL A 73 10.16 7.79 10.37
N VAL A 74 9.69 7.15 11.44
CA VAL A 74 8.35 6.58 11.52
C VAL A 74 7.30 7.68 11.37
N HIS A 75 6.22 7.38 10.66
CA HIS A 75 5.13 8.33 10.55
C HIS A 75 4.38 8.43 11.87
N THR A 76 4.13 9.64 12.36
CA THR A 76 3.37 9.88 13.59
C THR A 76 2.16 10.77 13.31
N PRO A 77 1.18 10.90 14.24
CA PRO A 77 0.03 11.79 14.05
C PRO A 77 0.42 13.25 13.81
N GLU A 78 1.53 13.73 14.35
CA GLU A 78 2.06 15.08 14.11
C GLU A 78 2.34 15.31 12.62
N HIS A 79 2.71 14.25 11.90
CA HIS A 79 2.96 14.33 10.46
C HIS A 79 1.70 14.49 9.61
N ASP A 80 0.52 14.25 10.19
CA ASP A 80 -0.78 14.47 9.55
C ASP A 80 -1.28 15.90 9.72
N ALA A 81 -0.57 16.75 10.48
CA ALA A 81 -0.92 18.15 10.66
C ALA A 81 -0.99 18.89 9.30
N PRO A 82 -1.94 19.83 9.14
CA PRO A 82 -1.99 20.68 7.95
C PRO A 82 -0.63 21.36 7.68
N ASP A 83 -0.24 21.42 6.41
CA ASP A 83 1.02 22.02 5.94
C ASP A 83 2.32 21.41 6.49
N TYR A 84 2.24 20.34 7.28
CA TYR A 84 3.41 19.63 7.77
C TYR A 84 3.94 18.61 6.73
N PHE A 85 5.27 18.48 6.69
CA PHE A 85 5.96 17.46 5.88
C PHE A 85 7.30 17.09 6.51
N HIS A 86 7.47 15.82 6.89
CA HIS A 86 8.76 15.31 7.34
C HIS A 86 9.58 14.77 6.16
N PRO A 87 10.75 15.35 5.82
CA PRO A 87 11.51 14.95 4.64
C PRO A 87 12.09 13.54 4.73
N GLN A 88 12.32 13.03 5.94
CA GLN A 88 12.85 11.67 6.16
C GLN A 88 11.75 10.63 6.46
N CYS A 89 10.46 11.00 6.43
CA CYS A 89 9.36 10.04 6.57
C CYS A 89 8.93 9.57 5.17
N ARG A 90 9.06 8.27 4.89
CA ARG A 90 8.67 7.70 3.59
C ARG A 90 7.18 7.82 3.29
N LEU A 91 6.31 7.75 4.32
CA LEU A 91 4.87 7.96 4.12
C LEU A 91 4.55 9.42 3.73
N CYS A 92 5.20 10.41 4.37
CA CYS A 92 5.09 11.80 3.96
C CYS A 92 5.55 11.99 2.51
N GLN A 93 6.68 11.37 2.13
CA GLN A 93 7.21 11.42 0.76
C GLN A 93 6.23 10.82 -0.26
N LEU A 94 5.67 9.63 0.01
CA LEU A 94 4.64 9.00 -0.84
C LEU A 94 3.44 9.93 -1.03
N ARG A 95 2.89 10.43 0.07
CA ARG A 95 1.72 11.33 0.04
C ARG A 95 2.03 12.63 -0.71
N ALA A 96 3.25 13.16 -0.58
CA ALA A 96 3.68 14.33 -1.36
C ALA A 96 3.77 14.04 -2.86
N VAL A 97 4.27 12.87 -3.28
CA VAL A 97 4.29 12.44 -4.69
C VAL A 97 2.86 12.37 -5.24
N PHE A 98 1.94 11.70 -4.54
CA PHE A 98 0.52 11.67 -4.91
C PHE A 98 -0.05 13.07 -5.13
N ARG A 99 0.10 13.97 -4.14
CA ARG A 99 -0.41 15.35 -4.24
C ARG A 99 0.17 16.10 -5.44
N LYS A 100 1.50 16.06 -5.62
CA LYS A 100 2.20 16.78 -6.71
C LYS A 100 1.75 16.29 -8.10
N VAL A 101 1.60 14.98 -8.25
CA VAL A 101 1.23 14.35 -9.52
C VAL A 101 -0.24 14.60 -9.83
N GLN A 102 -1.15 14.30 -8.90
CA GLN A 102 -2.59 14.39 -9.12
C GLN A 102 -3.12 15.82 -9.23
N LYS A 103 -2.44 16.81 -8.61
CA LYS A 103 -2.79 18.24 -8.81
C LYS A 103 -2.80 18.63 -10.29
N ARG A 104 -1.98 17.97 -11.11
CA ARG A 104 -1.85 18.23 -12.56
C ARG A 104 -2.79 17.39 -13.42
N PHE A 105 -3.56 16.48 -12.83
CA PHE A 105 -4.46 15.62 -13.59
C PHE A 105 -5.76 16.36 -13.90
N PRO A 106 -6.13 16.50 -15.19
CA PRO A 106 -7.47 16.93 -15.53
C PRO A 106 -8.48 15.88 -15.05
N VAL A 107 -9.71 16.31 -14.79
CA VAL A 107 -10.83 15.39 -14.69
C VAL A 107 -11.03 14.78 -16.07
N VAL A 108 -10.85 13.47 -16.20
CA VAL A 108 -10.97 12.77 -17.48
C VAL A 108 -12.41 12.34 -17.64
N ARG A 109 -13.14 12.91 -18.62
CA ARG A 109 -14.44 12.44 -19.15
C ARG A 109 -15.34 11.72 -18.12
N GLY A 110 -15.85 12.46 -17.12
CA GLY A 110 -16.80 11.91 -16.14
C GLY A 110 -16.21 10.90 -15.13
N ARG A 111 -14.90 10.68 -15.13
CA ARG A 111 -14.19 9.80 -14.19
C ARG A 111 -13.51 10.62 -13.10
N GLN A 112 -13.66 10.16 -11.86
CA GLN A 112 -12.92 10.71 -10.73
C GLN A 112 -11.42 10.41 -10.88
N ARG A 113 -10.60 11.18 -10.17
CA ARG A 113 -9.16 10.90 -10.08
C ARG A 113 -8.95 9.55 -9.39
N VAL A 114 -7.91 8.82 -9.81
CA VAL A 114 -7.49 7.56 -9.17
C VAL A 114 -7.38 7.77 -7.65
N LEU A 115 -8.14 7.00 -6.88
CA LEU A 115 -8.09 7.01 -5.43
C LEU A 115 -6.71 6.53 -4.94
N ARG A 116 -6.30 6.95 -3.75
CA ARG A 116 -4.97 6.68 -3.22
C ARG A 116 -5.04 6.13 -1.82
N ALA A 117 -4.24 5.10 -1.56
CA ALA A 117 -3.98 4.57 -0.23
C ALA A 117 -2.48 4.34 -0.10
N ALA A 118 -1.88 4.92 0.94
CA ALA A 118 -0.46 4.78 1.20
C ALA A 118 -0.23 4.17 2.59
N GLY A 119 0.66 3.19 2.66
CA GLY A 119 1.11 2.59 3.91
C GLY A 119 2.63 2.55 3.99
N ILE A 120 3.12 2.41 5.22
CA ILE A 120 4.54 2.21 5.51
C ILE A 120 4.67 1.05 6.48
N ALA A 121 5.45 0.02 6.15
CA ALA A 121 5.68 -1.09 7.05
C ALA A 121 6.93 -0.84 7.90
N VAL A 122 6.82 -0.96 9.23
CA VAL A 122 7.86 -0.52 10.16
C VAL A 122 8.50 -1.73 10.85
N PRO A 123 9.81 -2.00 10.64
CA PRO A 123 10.71 -1.44 9.63
C PRO A 123 10.48 -2.02 8.23
N ALA A 124 9.83 -3.18 8.16
CA ALA A 124 9.57 -3.92 6.93
C ALA A 124 8.24 -4.66 7.03
N ILE A 125 7.67 -5.05 5.89
CA ILE A 125 6.36 -5.69 5.81
C ILE A 125 6.24 -7.02 6.53
N GLU A 126 7.35 -7.73 6.76
CA GLU A 126 7.38 -8.89 7.65
C GLU A 126 6.88 -8.57 9.07
N ALA A 127 7.00 -7.33 9.54
CA ALA A 127 6.44 -6.92 10.81
C ALA A 127 4.91 -7.04 10.81
N TRP A 128 4.24 -6.71 9.69
CA TRP A 128 2.80 -6.89 9.57
C TRP A 128 2.43 -8.37 9.54
N TYR A 129 3.24 -9.21 8.91
CA TYR A 129 3.03 -10.66 8.88
C TYR A 129 3.07 -11.26 10.29
N LEU A 130 3.88 -10.69 11.19
CA LEU A 130 4.01 -11.08 12.59
C LEU A 130 3.02 -10.39 13.54
N GLY A 131 2.28 -9.36 13.09
CA GLY A 131 1.41 -8.56 13.95
C GLY A 131 0.35 -9.38 14.70
N GLY A 132 0.38 -9.42 16.02
CA GLY A 132 -0.50 -10.26 16.84
C GLY A 132 -0.13 -11.75 16.92
N GLN A 133 0.94 -12.19 16.25
CA GLN A 133 1.63 -13.45 16.55
C GLN A 133 2.79 -13.21 17.53
N ASP A 134 3.56 -12.16 17.28
CA ASP A 134 4.68 -11.75 18.12
C ASP A 134 4.34 -10.41 18.79
N PRO A 135 4.04 -10.39 20.10
CA PRO A 135 3.66 -9.16 20.79
C PRO A 135 4.80 -8.14 20.91
N GLN A 136 6.05 -8.53 20.60
CA GLN A 136 7.20 -7.63 20.60
C GLN A 136 7.36 -6.88 19.28
N VAL A 137 6.68 -7.34 18.21
CA VAL A 137 6.79 -6.76 16.87
C VAL A 137 5.62 -5.79 16.66
N THR A 138 5.84 -4.54 17.07
CA THR A 138 4.86 -3.45 16.98
C THR A 138 5.55 -2.15 16.56
N GLU A 139 4.79 -1.23 15.96
CA GLU A 139 5.28 0.10 15.62
C GLU A 139 5.73 0.87 16.87
N LEU A 140 5.04 0.71 18.00
CA LEU A 140 5.43 1.31 19.28
C LEU A 140 6.79 0.80 19.75
N ALA A 141 7.01 -0.52 19.77
CA ALA A 141 8.29 -1.10 20.17
C ALA A 141 9.44 -0.59 19.29
N TRP A 142 9.20 -0.45 17.98
CA TRP A 142 10.17 0.13 17.06
C TRP A 142 10.51 1.59 17.41
N MET A 143 9.49 2.43 17.63
CA MET A 143 9.67 3.84 17.99
C MET A 143 10.41 4.01 19.32
N GLU A 144 10.06 3.22 20.35
CA GLU A 144 10.76 3.24 21.65
C GLU A 144 12.22 2.82 21.51
N GLY A 145 12.50 1.83 20.66
CA GLY A 145 13.86 1.44 20.33
C GLY A 145 14.65 2.58 19.71
N GLN A 146 14.11 3.20 18.65
CA GLN A 146 14.75 4.33 17.98
C GLN A 146 15.03 5.48 18.94
N ALA A 147 14.08 5.83 19.82
CA ALA A 147 14.24 6.88 20.83
C ALA A 147 15.38 6.58 21.83
N ARG A 148 15.67 5.30 22.09
CA ARG A 148 16.75 4.85 22.97
C ARG A 148 18.07 4.58 22.23
N GLY A 149 18.11 4.73 20.91
CA GLY A 149 19.30 4.43 20.10
C GLY A 149 19.57 2.94 19.90
N TRP A 150 18.55 2.08 20.02
CA TRP A 150 18.61 0.63 19.87
C TRP A 150 17.60 0.18 18.80
N THR A 151 17.80 -0.98 18.16
CA THR A 151 16.79 -1.60 17.28
C THR A 151 16.22 -2.87 17.93
N PRO A 152 14.90 -2.95 18.21
CA PRO A 152 14.29 -4.10 18.91
C PRO A 152 14.30 -5.38 18.09
N TYR A 153 14.43 -5.23 16.78
CA TYR A 153 14.62 -6.29 15.81
C TYR A 153 15.29 -5.66 14.58
N SER A 154 15.81 -6.48 13.67
CA SER A 154 16.27 -6.05 12.35
C SER A 154 15.39 -6.65 11.25
N ARG A 155 15.50 -6.14 10.03
CA ARG A 155 14.84 -6.75 8.86
C ARG A 155 15.24 -8.22 8.69
N ARG A 156 16.51 -8.53 8.97
CA ARG A 156 17.02 -9.90 8.94
C ARG A 156 16.28 -10.78 9.96
N ASP A 157 16.12 -10.29 11.19
CA ASP A 157 15.41 -11.02 12.25
C ASP A 157 13.95 -11.24 11.88
N LEU A 158 13.28 -10.23 11.32
CA LEU A 158 11.89 -10.35 10.87
C LEU A 158 11.74 -11.40 9.77
N LYS A 159 12.64 -11.40 8.77
CA LYS A 159 12.65 -12.44 7.74
C LYS A 159 12.86 -13.83 8.32
N TYR A 160 13.80 -13.99 9.24
CA TYR A 160 13.99 -15.26 9.93
C TYR A 160 12.75 -15.69 10.72
N ARG A 161 12.06 -14.78 11.41
CA ARG A 161 10.83 -15.11 12.15
C ARG A 161 9.69 -15.54 11.23
N VAL A 162 9.52 -14.92 10.06
CA VAL A 162 8.44 -15.25 9.11
C VAL A 162 8.75 -16.51 8.29
N TYR A 163 9.97 -16.57 7.75
CA TYR A 163 10.37 -17.52 6.71
C TYR A 163 11.35 -18.60 7.20
N GLY A 164 11.95 -18.46 8.39
CA GLY A 164 13.03 -19.34 8.85
C GLY A 164 14.38 -19.09 8.16
N THR A 165 14.46 -18.10 7.27
CA THR A 165 15.67 -17.69 6.54
C THR A 165 15.58 -16.22 6.16
N ASP A 166 16.73 -15.56 5.97
CA ASP A 166 16.82 -14.19 5.45
C ASP A 166 16.84 -14.11 3.91
N ARG A 167 16.92 -15.26 3.22
CA ARG A 167 16.93 -15.38 1.75
C ARG A 167 15.93 -16.42 1.23
N PRO A 168 14.64 -16.28 1.56
CA PRO A 168 13.63 -17.19 1.04
C PRO A 168 13.50 -17.08 -0.50
N GLY A 169 13.12 -18.19 -1.15
CA GLY A 169 12.77 -18.15 -2.57
C GLY A 169 11.40 -17.52 -2.78
N LEU A 170 11.18 -16.82 -3.89
CA LEU A 170 9.96 -16.04 -4.16
C LEU A 170 8.65 -16.84 -3.99
N ALA A 171 8.61 -18.09 -4.48
CA ALA A 171 7.41 -18.92 -4.33
C ALA A 171 7.07 -19.18 -2.86
N PHE A 172 8.10 -19.41 -2.03
CA PHE A 172 7.96 -19.61 -0.60
C PHE A 172 7.62 -18.31 0.13
N GLU A 173 8.22 -17.17 -0.27
CA GLU A 173 7.84 -15.83 0.23
C GLU A 173 6.35 -15.58 0.02
N ILE A 174 5.85 -15.74 -1.21
CA ILE A 174 4.43 -15.54 -1.54
C ILE A 174 3.54 -16.44 -0.68
N GLN A 175 3.88 -17.73 -0.57
CA GLN A 175 3.11 -18.68 0.23
C GLN A 175 3.03 -18.23 1.69
N ARG A 176 4.18 -17.95 2.31
CA ARG A 176 4.26 -17.57 3.72
C ARG A 176 3.62 -16.21 4.00
N ALA A 177 3.77 -15.25 3.10
CA ALA A 177 3.12 -13.95 3.21
C ALA A 177 1.60 -14.10 3.20
N LEU A 178 1.06 -14.88 2.25
CA LEU A 178 -0.38 -15.17 2.17
C LEU A 178 -0.91 -15.91 3.40
N GLU A 179 -0.20 -16.94 3.88
CA GLU A 179 -0.55 -17.64 5.13
C GLU A 179 -0.60 -16.68 6.31
N SER A 180 0.40 -15.80 6.42
CA SER A 180 0.54 -14.84 7.53
C SER A 180 -0.58 -13.82 7.55
N VAL A 181 -0.99 -13.29 6.39
CA VAL A 181 -2.05 -12.25 6.36
C VAL A 181 -3.47 -12.82 6.35
N ARG A 182 -3.68 -14.07 5.91
CA ARG A 182 -5.02 -14.68 5.86
C ARG A 182 -5.69 -14.76 7.23
N ARG A 183 -4.91 -14.90 8.32
CA ARG A 183 -5.44 -14.89 9.70
C ARG A 183 -6.14 -13.58 10.08
N HIS A 184 -5.79 -12.48 9.40
CA HIS A 184 -6.39 -11.17 9.63
C HIS A 184 -7.68 -10.91 8.84
N ARG A 185 -8.09 -11.83 7.94
CA ARG A 185 -9.24 -11.63 7.06
C ARG A 185 -10.55 -11.35 7.81
N GLY A 186 -10.70 -11.87 9.03
CA GLY A 186 -11.88 -11.66 9.88
C GLY A 186 -11.75 -10.51 10.87
N ASP A 187 -10.53 -10.14 11.28
CA ASP A 187 -10.31 -9.10 12.28
C ASP A 187 -8.95 -8.41 12.07
N LEU A 188 -9.01 -7.18 11.56
CA LEU A 188 -7.84 -6.32 11.34
C LEU A 188 -7.52 -5.45 12.56
N ARG A 189 -8.37 -5.42 13.61
CA ARG A 189 -8.19 -4.52 14.75
C ARG A 189 -6.85 -4.71 15.43
N ARG A 190 -6.38 -5.95 15.53
CA ARG A 190 -5.07 -6.24 16.12
C ARG A 190 -3.94 -5.66 15.28
N LEU A 191 -3.99 -5.84 13.96
CA LEU A 191 -2.96 -5.31 13.06
C LEU A 191 -2.95 -3.76 13.07
N GLU A 192 -4.13 -3.14 13.15
CA GLU A 192 -4.25 -1.68 13.30
C GLU A 192 -3.77 -1.17 14.65
N ALA A 193 -3.97 -1.95 15.72
CA ALA A 193 -3.47 -1.60 17.05
C ALA A 193 -1.93 -1.73 17.13
N ASP A 194 -1.37 -2.76 16.49
CA ASP A 194 0.09 -2.98 16.48
C ASP A 194 0.82 -2.01 15.52
N PHE A 195 0.16 -1.55 14.45
CA PHE A 195 0.73 -0.65 13.42
C PHE A 195 -0.23 0.51 13.04
N PRO A 196 -0.54 1.43 13.97
CA PRO A 196 -1.55 2.46 13.78
C PRO A 196 -1.21 3.52 12.72
N ASN A 197 0.08 3.80 12.50
CA ASN A 197 0.54 4.81 11.54
C ASN A 197 1.03 4.19 10.22
N GLY A 198 1.49 2.95 10.25
CA GLY A 198 1.84 2.17 9.07
C GLY A 198 0.62 1.58 8.36
N PHE A 199 0.15 0.43 8.86
CA PHE A 199 -1.02 -0.27 8.32
C PHE A 199 -2.29 0.56 8.52
N GLY A 200 -2.46 1.14 9.72
CA GLY A 200 -3.63 1.95 10.06
C GLY A 200 -3.81 3.16 9.15
N ALA A 201 -2.74 3.81 8.69
CA ALA A 201 -2.86 4.90 7.72
C ALA A 201 -3.40 4.43 6.36
N MET A 202 -2.89 3.32 5.84
CA MET A 202 -3.41 2.72 4.61
C MET A 202 -4.88 2.30 4.79
N ALA A 203 -5.22 1.70 5.92
CA ALA A 203 -6.58 1.25 6.21
C ALA A 203 -7.56 2.42 6.30
N ARG A 204 -7.16 3.55 6.91
CA ARG A 204 -7.95 4.79 6.93
C ARG A 204 -8.17 5.35 5.53
N ASP A 205 -7.11 5.41 4.70
CA ASP A 205 -7.21 5.87 3.32
C ASP A 205 -8.24 5.02 2.53
N LEU A 206 -8.14 3.68 2.62
CA LEU A 206 -9.04 2.74 1.95
C LEU A 206 -10.50 2.87 2.41
N ARG A 207 -10.75 3.02 3.71
CA ARG A 207 -12.10 3.21 4.26
C ARG A 207 -12.72 4.55 3.88
N GLY A 208 -11.88 5.55 3.63
CA GLY A 208 -12.31 6.86 3.13
C GLY A 208 -12.75 6.86 1.67
N TRP A 209 -12.53 5.76 0.93
CA TRP A 209 -12.96 5.66 -0.45
C TRP A 209 -14.48 5.51 -0.56
N PRO A 210 -15.12 6.16 -1.54
CA PRO A 210 -16.54 5.97 -1.79
C PRO A 210 -16.79 4.49 -2.13
N SER A 211 -17.80 3.89 -1.47
CA SER A 211 -18.16 2.50 -1.74
C SER A 211 -18.45 2.28 -3.23
N THR A 212 -18.11 1.11 -3.76
CA THR A 212 -18.44 0.70 -5.14
C THR A 212 -19.93 0.78 -5.47
N ARG A 213 -20.80 0.72 -4.47
CA ARG A 213 -22.26 0.93 -4.60
C ARG A 213 -22.63 2.39 -4.86
N ALA A 214 -21.82 3.33 -4.40
CA ALA A 214 -22.06 4.77 -4.52
C ALA A 214 -21.35 5.40 -5.73
N LEU A 215 -20.37 4.71 -6.32
CA LEU A 215 -19.74 5.17 -7.56
C LEU A 215 -20.75 5.03 -8.72
N PRO A 216 -21.00 6.10 -9.50
CA PRO A 216 -21.80 6.00 -10.70
C PRO A 216 -21.18 4.93 -11.61
N ARG A 217 -21.88 3.81 -11.81
CA ARG A 217 -21.48 2.84 -12.82
C ARG A 217 -21.69 3.54 -14.16
N HIS A 218 -20.59 3.88 -14.82
CA HIS A 218 -20.68 4.28 -16.22
C HIS A 218 -21.33 3.13 -16.98
N PRO A 219 -22.32 3.40 -17.85
CA PRO A 219 -22.87 2.36 -18.69
C PRO A 219 -21.72 1.73 -19.46
N GLU A 220 -21.53 0.41 -19.28
CA GLU A 220 -20.61 -0.37 -20.10
C GLU A 220 -20.91 -0.03 -21.57
N GLY A 221 -19.89 0.48 -22.26
CA GLY A 221 -20.06 1.21 -23.50
C GLY A 221 -20.95 0.49 -24.51
N ALA A 222 -21.92 1.24 -25.04
CA ALA A 222 -22.40 1.01 -26.39
C ALA A 222 -21.17 1.00 -27.32
N SER A 223 -20.90 -0.17 -27.87
CA SER A 223 -19.89 -0.41 -28.88
C SER A 223 -20.27 0.32 -30.17
N ASP A 224 -20.01 1.62 -30.25
CA ASP A 224 -20.03 2.36 -31.52
C ASP A 224 -18.77 2.03 -32.32
N ALA A 225 -18.76 0.82 -32.88
CA ALA A 225 -17.97 0.47 -34.04
C ALA A 225 -18.65 1.11 -35.26
N ALA A 226 -18.42 2.41 -35.47
CA ALA A 226 -18.76 3.03 -36.75
C ALA A 226 -17.75 2.54 -37.81
N PRO A 227 -18.21 1.97 -38.94
CA PRO A 227 -17.32 1.55 -40.02
C PRO A 227 -16.67 2.79 -40.66
N ARG A 228 -15.37 2.71 -40.92
CA ARG A 228 -14.66 3.73 -41.70
C ARG A 228 -15.17 3.69 -43.15
N PRO A 229 -15.57 4.82 -43.74
CA PRO A 229 -15.83 4.88 -45.18
C PRO A 229 -14.50 4.77 -45.95
N SER A 230 -14.57 4.02 -47.05
CA SER A 230 -13.52 3.69 -48.01
C SER A 230 -12.98 4.90 -48.76
#